data_AF-A0A179F0H8-F1
#
_entry.id   AF-A0A179F0H8-F1
#
_cell.length_a   1.000
_cell.length_b   1.000
_cell.length_c   1.000
_cell.angle_alpha   90.00
_cell.angle_beta   90.00
_cell.angle_gamma   90.00
#
_symmetry.space_group_name_H-M   'P 1'
#
loop_
_entity.id
_entity.type
_entity.pdbx_description
1 polymer ?
#
loop_
_entity_poly.entity_id
_entity_poly.type
_entity_poly.pdbx_seq_one_letter_code
_entity_poly.pdbx_strand_id
1 'polypeptide(L)'
;MSAATSLSQLSDIVTNLETWVATLDDPRYTSGELSNLNILSARLTNATSSIQKRTGSYKPSCRAEVWESSETWRKQSKSAVQALIHDRAFRQSALFRRNITIIFGGPKYSEFDSNQMKARKEATNVRCERLRRLEPDKIIVWALSYRATSWAVGSMGSEMFDCLVEAIEFTGTSWPPVVLEVLHKLHNNDLRESTEFSDFLRGE
;
A
#
# COMPACT_ATOMS: atom_id res chain seq x y z
N MET A 1 9.78 27.87 -0.58
CA MET A 1 8.71 28.13 0.40
C MET A 1 9.25 27.83 1.79
N SER A 2 9.04 28.70 2.79
CA SER A 2 9.57 28.45 4.14
C SER A 2 8.68 27.48 4.92
N ALA A 3 9.24 26.81 5.94
CA ALA A 3 8.46 25.94 6.84
C ALA A 3 7.35 26.73 7.56
N ALA A 4 7.64 27.96 8.00
CA ALA A 4 6.66 28.85 8.63
C ALA A 4 5.51 29.22 7.68
N THR A 5 5.81 29.49 6.41
CA THR A 5 4.79 29.75 5.38
C THR A 5 3.89 28.52 5.16
N SER A 6 4.50 27.32 5.13
CA SER A 6 3.75 26.06 4.94
C SER A 6 2.84 25.77 6.14
N LEU A 7 3.28 26.06 7.37
CA LEU A 7 2.49 25.90 8.58
C LEU A 7 1.29 26.85 8.63
N SER A 8 1.49 28.14 8.30
CA SER A 8 0.39 29.11 8.22
C SER A 8 -0.66 28.65 7.21
N GLN A 9 -0.24 28.26 6.00
CA GLN A 9 -1.17 27.79 4.96
C GLN A 9 -1.94 26.54 5.38
N LEU A 10 -1.28 25.58 6.03
CA LEU A 10 -1.96 24.38 6.55
C LEU A 10 -2.99 24.76 7.63
N SER A 11 -2.67 25.71 8.50
CA SER A 11 -3.61 26.18 9.53
C SER A 11 -4.83 26.87 8.92
N ASP A 12 -4.62 27.70 7.90
CA ASP A 12 -5.69 28.39 7.19
C ASP A 12 -6.61 27.37 6.48
N ILE A 13 -6.02 26.37 5.83
CA ILE A 13 -6.76 25.29 5.17
C ILE A 13 -7.61 24.50 6.17
N VAL A 14 -7.04 24.12 7.32
CA VAL A 14 -7.78 23.37 8.35
C VAL A 14 -8.97 24.20 8.88
N THR A 15 -8.75 25.48 9.16
CA THR A 15 -9.81 26.39 9.64
C THR A 15 -10.95 26.52 8.61
N ASN A 16 -10.59 26.67 7.33
CA ASN A 16 -11.58 26.71 6.25
C ASN A 16 -12.34 25.39 6.11
N LEU A 17 -11.63 24.26 6.21
CA LEU A 17 -12.22 22.93 6.13
C LEU A 17 -13.23 22.70 7.27
N GLU A 18 -12.88 23.05 8.51
CA GLU A 18 -13.77 22.97 9.67
C GLU A 18 -15.05 23.79 9.46
N THR A 19 -14.91 24.98 8.87
CA THR A 19 -16.05 25.85 8.53
C THR A 19 -16.93 25.20 7.46
N TRP A 20 -16.35 24.65 6.38
CA TRP A 20 -17.11 24.00 5.32
C TRP A 20 -17.81 22.73 5.81
N VAL A 21 -17.14 21.93 6.64
CA VAL A 21 -17.73 20.71 7.21
C VAL A 21 -18.95 21.06 8.08
N ALA A 22 -18.90 22.15 8.85
CA ALA A 22 -20.04 22.62 9.62
C ALA A 22 -21.24 23.04 8.74
N THR A 23 -21.01 23.43 7.48
CA THR A 23 -22.09 23.73 6.53
C THR A 23 -22.68 22.51 5.85
N LEU A 24 -22.10 21.31 6.03
CA LEU A 24 -22.57 20.08 5.39
C LEU A 24 -23.84 19.49 6.04
N ASP A 25 -24.34 20.06 7.14
CA ASP A 25 -25.47 19.57 7.95
C ASP A 25 -26.87 19.67 7.27
N ASP A 26 -26.98 20.19 6.04
CA ASP A 26 -28.25 20.30 5.29
C ASP A 26 -28.42 19.12 4.29
N PRO A 27 -29.36 18.17 4.49
CA PRO A 27 -29.26 16.83 3.90
C PRO A 27 -30.14 16.67 2.66
N ARG A 28 -29.65 17.09 1.49
CA ARG A 28 -30.15 16.62 0.19
C ARG A 28 -29.03 16.34 -0.80
N TYR A 29 -28.02 15.60 -0.37
CA TYR A 29 -26.98 15.12 -1.27
C TYR A 29 -27.53 14.04 -2.19
N THR A 30 -27.26 14.21 -3.48
CA THR A 30 -27.40 13.15 -4.48
C THR A 30 -26.36 12.06 -4.25
N SER A 31 -26.60 10.86 -4.81
CA SER A 31 -25.62 9.76 -4.73
C SER A 31 -24.24 10.13 -5.31
N GLY A 32 -24.18 11.00 -6.32
CA GLY A 32 -22.92 11.48 -6.90
C GLY A 32 -22.16 12.41 -5.95
N GLU A 33 -22.86 13.32 -5.27
CA GLU A 33 -22.26 14.22 -4.28
C GLU A 33 -21.73 13.46 -3.07
N LEU A 34 -22.46 12.45 -2.59
CA LEU A 34 -21.98 11.55 -1.53
C LEU A 34 -20.72 10.78 -1.95
N SER A 35 -20.65 10.30 -3.19
CA SER A 35 -19.45 9.65 -3.72
C SER A 35 -18.26 10.61 -3.76
N ASN A 36 -18.47 11.85 -4.20
CA ASN A 36 -17.42 12.88 -4.24
C ASN A 36 -16.93 13.26 -2.83
N LEU A 37 -17.84 13.39 -1.87
CA LEU A 37 -17.50 13.63 -0.47
C LEU A 37 -16.66 12.49 0.10
N ASN A 38 -16.98 11.23 -0.20
CA ASN A 38 -16.17 10.08 0.20
C ASN A 38 -14.75 10.13 -0.40
N ILE A 39 -14.61 10.49 -1.69
CA ILE A 39 -13.31 10.65 -2.34
C ILE A 39 -12.49 11.76 -1.68
N LEU A 40 -13.12 12.92 -1.40
CA LEU A 40 -12.46 14.04 -0.72
C LEU A 40 -12.02 13.66 0.69
N SER A 41 -12.89 12.98 1.46
CA SER A 41 -12.56 12.46 2.79
C SER A 41 -11.35 11.55 2.74
N ALA A 42 -11.29 10.59 1.80
CA ALA A 42 -10.15 9.69 1.66
C ALA A 42 -8.84 10.44 1.35
N ARG A 43 -8.90 11.47 0.51
CA ARG A 43 -7.73 12.33 0.20
C ARG A 43 -7.27 13.12 1.42
N LEU A 44 -8.20 13.65 2.22
CA LEU A 44 -7.88 14.36 3.46
C LEU A 44 -7.24 13.43 4.49
N THR A 45 -7.78 12.22 4.68
CA THR A 45 -7.17 11.20 5.54
C THR A 45 -5.74 10.87 5.10
N ASN A 46 -5.50 10.74 3.79
CA ASN A 46 -4.15 10.51 3.26
C ASN A 46 -3.19 11.68 3.51
N ALA A 47 -3.67 12.92 3.35
CA ALA A 47 -2.87 14.12 3.63
C ALA A 47 -2.51 14.22 5.12
N THR A 48 -3.49 14.04 6.02
CA THR A 48 -3.31 14.02 7.48
C THR A 48 -2.32 12.93 7.88
N SER A 49 -2.48 11.71 7.36
CA SER A 49 -1.56 10.59 7.61
C SER A 49 -0.13 10.95 7.19
N SER A 50 0.03 11.60 6.05
CA SER A 50 1.35 12.02 5.54
C SER A 50 2.02 13.07 6.43
N ILE A 51 1.24 14.01 6.99
CA ILE A 51 1.74 14.98 7.98
C ILE A 51 2.16 14.25 9.26
N GLN A 52 1.30 13.40 9.80
CA GLN A 52 1.58 12.63 11.01
C GLN A 52 2.82 11.74 10.87
N LYS A 53 3.05 11.17 9.69
CA LYS A 53 4.24 10.37 9.37
C LYS A 53 5.51 11.22 9.44
N ARG A 54 5.47 12.45 8.92
CA ARG A 54 6.58 13.42 8.98
C ARG A 54 6.86 13.93 10.38
N THR A 55 5.83 14.10 11.21
CA THR A 55 5.96 14.56 12.61
C THR A 55 6.22 13.43 13.60
N GLY A 56 6.24 12.17 13.14
CA GLY A 56 6.39 11.00 14.00
C GLY A 56 5.17 10.67 14.88
N SER A 57 4.03 11.32 14.64
CA SER A 57 2.78 11.12 15.40
C SER A 57 1.80 10.15 14.73
N TYR A 58 2.16 9.56 13.60
CA TYR A 58 1.30 8.62 12.88
C TYR A 58 0.98 7.38 13.71
N LYS A 59 -0.32 7.16 13.90
CA LYS A 59 -0.89 5.93 14.43
C LYS A 59 -1.85 5.40 13.36
N PRO A 60 -1.66 4.16 12.86
CA PRO A 60 -2.60 3.60 11.90
C PRO A 60 -3.93 3.29 12.57
N SER A 61 -4.91 2.93 11.77
CA SER A 61 -6.26 2.58 12.23
C SER A 61 -6.30 1.29 13.06
N CYS A 62 -5.20 0.55 13.16
CA CYS A 62 -5.10 -0.69 13.94
C CYS A 62 -4.98 -0.42 15.45
N ARG A 63 -5.35 -1.44 16.25
CA ARG A 63 -5.17 -1.39 17.71
C ARG A 63 -3.71 -1.16 18.09
N ALA A 64 -3.49 -0.53 19.24
CA ALA A 64 -2.16 -0.16 19.71
C ALA A 64 -1.22 -1.38 19.86
N GLU A 65 -1.75 -2.50 20.32
CA GLU A 65 -1.00 -3.75 20.48
C GLU A 65 -0.57 -4.34 19.14
N VAL A 66 -1.41 -4.20 18.11
CA VAL A 66 -1.08 -4.62 16.74
C VAL A 66 -0.04 -3.69 16.14
N TRP A 67 -0.17 -2.38 16.36
CA TRP A 67 0.84 -1.41 15.93
C TRP A 67 2.22 -1.67 16.54
N GLU A 68 2.26 -1.96 17.84
CA GLU A 68 3.48 -2.33 18.54
C GLU A 68 4.05 -3.64 17.99
N SER A 69 3.22 -4.68 17.86
CA SER A 69 3.63 -5.97 17.30
C SER A 69 4.07 -5.89 15.83
N SER A 70 3.62 -4.89 15.09
CA SER A 70 4.01 -4.65 13.70
C SER A 70 5.42 -4.09 13.55
N GLU A 71 6.05 -3.62 14.64
CA GLU A 71 7.31 -2.87 14.57
C GLU A 71 8.42 -3.64 13.84
N THR A 72 8.58 -4.93 14.12
CA THR A 72 9.58 -5.80 13.45
C THR A 72 9.35 -5.87 11.94
N TRP A 73 8.09 -5.99 11.51
CA TRP A 73 7.72 -6.01 10.08
C TRP A 73 7.99 -4.67 9.40
N ARG A 74 7.71 -3.56 10.10
CA ARG A 74 7.99 -2.21 9.58
C ARG A 74 9.49 -1.95 9.48
N LYS A 75 10.28 -2.36 10.48
CA LYS A 75 11.75 -2.30 10.44
C LYS A 75 12.32 -3.14 9.29
N GLN A 76 11.80 -4.35 9.09
CA GLN A 76 12.18 -5.22 7.97
C GLN A 76 11.93 -4.54 6.62
N SER A 77 10.76 -3.92 6.44
CA SER A 77 10.43 -3.22 5.20
C SER A 77 11.39 -2.05 4.92
N LYS A 78 11.63 -1.20 5.92
CA LYS A 78 12.60 -0.10 5.82
C LYS A 78 13.99 -0.61 5.45
N SER A 79 14.45 -1.68 6.12
CA SER A 79 15.76 -2.29 5.85
C SER A 79 15.86 -2.87 4.42
N ALA A 80 14.81 -3.53 3.93
CA ALA A 80 14.79 -4.08 2.57
C ALA A 80 14.90 -3.00 1.49
N VAL A 81 14.16 -1.90 1.67
CA VAL A 81 14.22 -0.74 0.75
C VAL A 81 15.59 -0.06 0.83
N GLN A 82 16.12 0.17 2.03
CA GLN A 82 17.43 0.78 2.24
C GLN A 82 18.56 -0.06 1.61
N ALA A 83 18.56 -1.37 1.82
CA ALA A 83 19.56 -2.27 1.23
C ALA A 83 19.54 -2.24 -0.31
N LEU A 84 18.35 -2.14 -0.92
CA LEU A 84 18.23 -2.03 -2.37
C LEU A 84 18.75 -0.68 -2.89
N ILE A 85 18.40 0.43 -2.24
CA ILE A 85 18.76 1.78 -2.67
C ILE A 85 20.24 2.06 -2.42
N HIS A 86 20.73 1.78 -1.21
CA HIS A 86 22.08 2.13 -0.77
C HIS A 86 23.12 1.12 -1.24
N ASP A 87 22.89 -0.16 -1.01
CA ASP A 87 23.90 -1.20 -1.29
C ASP A 87 23.85 -1.67 -2.75
N ARG A 88 22.91 -1.13 -3.55
CA ARG A 88 22.57 -1.57 -4.91
C ARG A 88 22.38 -3.09 -5.04
N ALA A 89 22.08 -3.75 -3.92
CA ALA A 89 22.11 -5.18 -3.82
C ALA A 89 20.69 -5.71 -3.92
N PHE A 90 20.27 -6.12 -5.12
CA PHE A 90 18.95 -6.73 -5.31
C PHE A 90 18.93 -8.22 -4.91
N ARG A 91 19.42 -8.51 -3.70
CA ARG A 91 19.59 -9.88 -3.17
C ARG A 91 18.27 -10.65 -3.10
N GLN A 92 17.16 -9.94 -2.99
CA GLN A 92 15.82 -10.49 -2.85
C GLN A 92 15.03 -10.51 -4.16
N SER A 93 15.68 -10.45 -5.33
CA SER A 93 15.00 -10.43 -6.64
C SER A 93 14.04 -11.61 -6.84
N ALA A 94 14.39 -12.82 -6.39
CA ALA A 94 13.52 -13.99 -6.48
C ALA A 94 12.24 -13.84 -5.63
N LEU A 95 12.38 -13.27 -4.42
CA LEU A 95 11.26 -12.98 -3.53
C LEU A 95 10.37 -11.90 -4.14
N PHE A 96 10.99 -10.81 -4.63
CA PHE A 96 10.29 -9.72 -5.30
C PHE A 96 9.45 -10.19 -6.47
N ARG A 97 10.06 -10.95 -7.40
CA ARG A 97 9.35 -11.54 -8.54
C ARG A 97 8.15 -12.36 -8.10
N ARG A 98 8.35 -13.27 -7.15
CA ARG A 98 7.28 -14.15 -6.66
C ARG A 98 6.13 -13.36 -6.04
N ASN A 99 6.42 -12.30 -5.31
CA ASN A 99 5.39 -11.44 -4.75
C ASN A 99 4.62 -10.69 -5.82
N ILE A 100 5.31 -10.05 -6.78
CA ILE A 100 4.65 -9.35 -7.90
C ILE A 100 3.76 -10.32 -8.69
N THR A 101 4.26 -11.52 -9.03
CA THR A 101 3.46 -12.55 -9.70
C THR A 101 2.22 -12.93 -8.90
N ILE A 102 2.31 -13.08 -7.58
CA ILE A 102 1.15 -13.44 -6.74
C ILE A 102 0.18 -12.27 -6.60
N ILE A 103 0.67 -11.03 -6.46
CA ILE A 103 -0.19 -9.84 -6.32
C ILE A 103 -1.00 -9.60 -7.59
N PHE A 104 -0.40 -9.73 -8.77
CA PHE A 104 -1.05 -9.44 -10.04
C PHE A 104 -1.69 -10.66 -10.72
N GLY A 105 -1.18 -11.87 -10.46
CA GLY A 105 -1.71 -13.12 -11.04
C GLY A 105 -2.54 -13.97 -10.08
N GLY A 106 -2.58 -13.62 -8.78
CA GLY A 106 -3.28 -14.38 -7.76
C GLY A 106 -2.55 -15.67 -7.33
N PRO A 107 -3.05 -16.37 -6.29
CA PRO A 107 -2.59 -17.69 -5.91
C PRO A 107 -3.04 -18.73 -6.93
N LYS A 108 -2.12 -19.63 -7.32
CA LYS A 108 -2.44 -20.72 -8.25
C LYS A 108 -3.30 -21.78 -7.57
N TYR A 109 -4.39 -22.19 -8.19
CA TYR A 109 -5.24 -23.29 -7.73
C TYR A 109 -4.74 -24.63 -8.27
N SER A 110 -4.93 -25.69 -7.50
CA SER A 110 -4.63 -27.07 -7.85
C SER A 110 -5.88 -27.92 -7.69
N GLU A 111 -6.05 -28.93 -8.56
CA GLU A 111 -7.13 -29.92 -8.44
C GLU A 111 -7.05 -30.69 -7.12
N PHE A 112 -5.85 -30.82 -6.56
CA PHE A 112 -5.57 -31.48 -5.28
C PHE A 112 -5.74 -30.55 -4.06
N ASP A 113 -6.13 -29.30 -4.25
CA ASP A 113 -6.39 -28.41 -3.12
C ASP A 113 -7.63 -28.88 -2.34
N SER A 114 -7.48 -29.01 -1.01
CA SER A 114 -8.64 -29.20 -0.13
C SER A 114 -9.56 -27.97 -0.17
N ASN A 115 -10.82 -28.14 0.22
CA ASN A 115 -11.77 -27.02 0.32
C ASN A 115 -11.24 -25.89 1.22
N GLN A 116 -10.56 -26.24 2.32
CA GLN A 116 -9.90 -25.27 3.19
C GLN A 116 -8.78 -24.52 2.48
N MET A 117 -7.96 -25.21 1.67
CA MET A 117 -6.89 -24.57 0.90
C MET A 117 -7.46 -23.62 -0.16
N LYS A 118 -8.51 -24.02 -0.88
CA LYS A 118 -9.21 -23.16 -1.84
C LYS A 118 -9.76 -21.91 -1.17
N ALA A 119 -10.40 -22.03 -0.01
CA ALA A 119 -10.91 -20.90 0.75
C ALA A 119 -9.79 -19.93 1.20
N ARG A 120 -8.63 -20.45 1.62
CA ARG A 120 -7.46 -19.60 1.96
C ARG A 120 -6.89 -18.88 0.74
N LYS A 121 -6.86 -19.53 -0.42
CA LYS A 121 -6.43 -18.92 -1.69
C LYS A 121 -7.38 -17.79 -2.09
N GLU A 122 -8.68 -18.02 -1.99
CA GLU A 122 -9.70 -17.00 -2.26
C GLU A 122 -9.56 -15.78 -1.34
N ALA A 123 -9.41 -16.01 -0.03
CA ALA A 123 -9.19 -14.92 0.91
C ALA A 123 -7.84 -14.22 0.71
N THR A 124 -6.82 -14.93 0.23
CA THR A 124 -5.53 -14.32 -0.16
C THR A 124 -5.66 -13.49 -1.43
N ASN A 125 -6.55 -13.86 -2.35
CA ASN A 125 -6.89 -13.06 -3.53
C ASN A 125 -7.45 -11.69 -3.14
N VAL A 126 -8.34 -11.63 -2.14
CA VAL A 126 -8.85 -10.36 -1.59
C VAL A 126 -7.71 -9.47 -1.07
N ARG A 127 -6.67 -10.05 -0.44
CA ARG A 127 -5.47 -9.30 -0.04
C ARG A 127 -4.69 -8.79 -1.25
N CYS A 128 -4.58 -9.58 -2.32
CA CYS A 128 -3.92 -9.17 -3.57
C CYS A 128 -4.65 -7.98 -4.22
N GLU A 129 -5.98 -8.01 -4.28
CA GLU A 129 -6.80 -6.88 -4.73
C GLU A 129 -6.56 -5.63 -3.89
N ARG A 130 -6.48 -5.77 -2.55
CA ARG A 130 -6.18 -4.64 -1.66
C ARG A 130 -4.81 -4.04 -1.95
N LEU A 131 -3.79 -4.88 -2.21
CA LEU A 131 -2.44 -4.43 -2.55
C LEU A 131 -2.41 -3.73 -3.91
N ARG A 132 -3.13 -4.23 -4.92
CA ARG A 132 -3.20 -3.61 -6.26
C ARG A 132 -3.81 -2.21 -6.26
N ARG A 133 -4.60 -1.86 -5.23
CA ARG A 133 -5.16 -0.50 -5.04
C ARG A 133 -4.19 0.48 -4.38
N LEU A 134 -2.98 0.05 -4.04
CA LEU A 134 -1.95 0.94 -3.49
C LEU A 134 -1.23 1.68 -4.62
N GLU A 135 -0.60 2.79 -4.26
CA GLU A 135 0.34 3.48 -5.17
C GLU A 135 1.45 2.51 -5.64
N PRO A 136 1.92 2.62 -6.89
CA PRO A 136 2.92 1.70 -7.43
C PRO A 136 4.15 1.50 -6.55
N ASP A 137 4.68 2.59 -5.98
CA ASP A 137 5.83 2.53 -5.08
C ASP A 137 5.56 1.70 -3.83
N LYS A 138 4.35 1.78 -3.26
CA LYS A 138 3.95 1.01 -2.09
C LYS A 138 3.83 -0.47 -2.42
N ILE A 139 3.38 -0.83 -3.62
CA ILE A 139 3.36 -2.21 -4.11
C ILE A 139 4.79 -2.75 -4.21
N ILE A 140 5.72 -1.96 -4.76
CA ILE A 140 7.14 -2.34 -4.86
C ILE A 140 7.75 -2.54 -3.47
N VAL A 141 7.52 -1.60 -2.54
CA VAL A 141 7.95 -1.75 -1.14
C VAL A 141 7.42 -3.04 -0.53
N TRP A 142 6.12 -3.32 -0.67
CA TRP A 142 5.50 -4.54 -0.13
C TRP A 142 6.17 -5.79 -0.71
N ALA A 143 6.30 -5.84 -2.04
CA ALA A 143 6.86 -6.97 -2.76
C ALA A 143 8.33 -7.21 -2.45
N LEU A 144 9.11 -6.19 -2.10
CA LEU A 144 10.48 -6.33 -1.61
C LEU A 144 10.53 -6.84 -0.17
N SER A 145 9.57 -6.43 0.65
CA SER A 145 9.67 -6.56 2.10
C SER A 145 9.21 -7.91 2.61
N TYR A 146 8.10 -8.46 2.10
CA TYR A 146 7.37 -9.54 2.78
C TYR A 146 7.15 -10.73 1.87
N ARG A 147 7.57 -11.93 2.30
CA ARG A 147 7.32 -13.18 1.53
C ARG A 147 5.81 -13.42 1.41
N ALA A 148 5.32 -13.84 0.24
CA ALA A 148 3.91 -14.21 0.06
C ALA A 148 3.38 -15.18 1.14
N THR A 149 4.21 -16.15 1.55
CA THR A 149 3.84 -17.11 2.60
C THR A 149 3.67 -16.49 3.98
N SER A 150 4.22 -15.29 4.23
CA SER A 150 4.08 -14.62 5.52
C SER A 150 2.82 -13.77 5.61
N TRP A 151 2.34 -13.20 4.50
CA TRP A 151 1.15 -12.34 4.49
C TRP A 151 -0.08 -12.97 3.86
N ALA A 152 0.02 -14.18 3.30
CA ALA A 152 -1.16 -14.94 2.86
C ALA A 152 -2.12 -15.25 4.03
N VAL A 153 -3.39 -15.49 3.71
CA VAL A 153 -4.40 -15.83 4.71
C VAL A 153 -4.09 -17.17 5.35
N GLY A 154 -4.12 -17.19 6.68
CA GLY A 154 -3.68 -18.32 7.50
C GLY A 154 -2.30 -18.13 8.15
N SER A 155 -1.49 -17.19 7.65
CA SER A 155 -0.19 -16.83 8.25
C SER A 155 -0.26 -15.51 9.03
N MET A 156 -0.80 -14.47 8.42
CA MET A 156 -0.95 -13.14 9.03
C MET A 156 -2.43 -12.85 9.28
N GLY A 157 -2.78 -12.36 10.47
CA GLY A 157 -4.13 -11.88 10.77
C GLY A 157 -4.50 -10.66 9.94
N SER A 158 -5.78 -10.48 9.61
CA SER A 158 -6.22 -9.37 8.75
C SER A 158 -5.88 -8.01 9.33
N GLU A 159 -6.06 -7.83 10.64
CA GLU A 159 -5.73 -6.56 11.30
C GLU A 159 -4.23 -6.22 11.17
N MET A 160 -3.33 -7.20 11.31
CA MET A 160 -1.89 -6.98 11.09
C MET A 160 -1.60 -6.65 9.64
N PHE A 161 -2.24 -7.34 8.70
CA PHE A 161 -2.09 -7.06 7.27
C PHE A 161 -2.52 -5.62 6.94
N ASP A 162 -3.70 -5.20 7.39
CA ASP A 162 -4.23 -3.86 7.15
C ASP A 162 -3.36 -2.79 7.81
N CYS A 163 -2.92 -3.03 9.06
CA CYS A 163 -1.98 -2.17 9.78
C CYS A 163 -0.67 -1.96 8.99
N LEU A 164 -0.11 -3.02 8.40
CA LEU A 164 1.11 -2.95 7.58
C LEU A 164 0.87 -2.28 6.22
N VAL A 165 -0.28 -2.52 5.59
CA VAL A 165 -0.66 -1.87 4.33
C VAL A 165 -0.72 -0.35 4.50
N GLU A 166 -1.31 0.13 5.60
CA GLU A 166 -1.38 1.57 5.92
C GLU A 166 0.00 2.15 6.29
N ALA A 167 0.85 1.35 6.91
CA ALA A 167 2.16 1.75 7.39
C ALA A 167 3.26 1.76 6.31
N ILE A 168 3.03 1.15 5.15
CA ILE A 168 4.01 1.15 4.08
C ILE A 168 4.23 2.56 3.55
N GLU A 169 5.52 2.88 3.37
CA GLU A 169 5.99 4.14 2.85
C GLU A 169 7.18 3.91 1.94
N PHE A 170 7.20 4.67 0.84
CA PHE A 170 8.39 4.87 0.03
C PHE A 170 8.83 6.32 0.21
N THR A 171 10.05 6.52 0.70
CA THR A 171 10.63 7.87 0.91
C THR A 171 11.74 8.19 -0.09
N GLY A 172 11.99 7.31 -1.06
CA GLY A 172 12.96 7.53 -2.12
C GLY A 172 12.44 8.44 -3.22
N THR A 173 13.34 8.97 -4.05
CA THR A 173 12.98 9.78 -5.22
C THR A 173 12.78 8.93 -6.48
N SER A 174 13.44 7.77 -6.57
CA SER A 174 13.30 6.83 -7.69
C SER A 174 13.81 5.44 -7.31
N TRP A 175 13.30 4.42 -8.01
CA TRP A 175 13.80 3.05 -7.88
C TRP A 175 15.07 2.83 -8.71
N PRO A 176 16.03 2.03 -8.23
CA PRO A 176 17.16 1.61 -9.05
C PRO A 176 16.70 0.91 -10.35
N PRO A 177 17.39 1.11 -11.50
CA PRO A 177 16.98 0.56 -12.80
C PRO A 177 16.71 -0.95 -12.80
N VAL A 178 17.44 -1.71 -11.97
CA VAL A 178 17.28 -3.16 -11.83
C VAL A 178 15.86 -3.56 -11.39
N VAL A 179 15.13 -2.70 -10.67
CA VAL A 179 13.72 -2.96 -10.31
C VAL A 179 12.86 -2.94 -11.57
N LEU A 180 12.99 -1.89 -12.39
CA LEU A 180 12.25 -1.74 -13.65
C LEU A 180 12.60 -2.87 -14.64
N GLU A 181 13.87 -3.27 -14.71
CA GLU A 181 14.27 -4.42 -15.55
C GLU A 181 13.56 -5.71 -15.15
N VAL A 182 13.44 -5.98 -13.84
CA VAL A 182 12.74 -7.17 -13.34
C VAL A 182 11.24 -7.07 -13.63
N LEU A 183 10.65 -5.90 -13.43
CA LEU A 183 9.23 -5.66 -13.71
C LEU A 183 8.90 -5.85 -15.20
N HIS A 184 9.70 -5.30 -16.11
CA HIS A 184 9.52 -5.52 -17.56
C HIS A 184 9.74 -6.99 -17.96
N LYS A 185 10.68 -7.70 -17.33
CA LYS A 185 10.85 -9.15 -17.55
C LYS A 185 9.62 -9.93 -17.10
N LEU A 186 8.98 -9.55 -15.99
CA LEU A 186 7.73 -10.19 -15.56
C LEU A 186 6.57 -9.92 -16.53
N HIS A 187 6.48 -8.69 -17.06
CA HIS A 187 5.46 -8.33 -18.05
C HIS A 187 5.57 -9.20 -19.29
N ASN A 188 6.79 -9.37 -19.81
CA ASN A 188 7.00 -10.12 -21.04
C ASN A 188 6.80 -11.65 -20.89
N ASN A 189 6.86 -12.19 -19.67
CA ASN A 189 6.83 -13.64 -19.43
C ASN A 189 5.60 -14.09 -18.64
N ASP A 190 5.51 -13.71 -17.37
CA ASP A 190 4.57 -14.29 -16.41
C ASP A 190 3.24 -13.52 -16.32
N LEU A 191 3.24 -12.23 -16.63
CA LEU A 191 2.11 -11.31 -16.40
C LEU A 191 1.68 -10.57 -17.67
N ARG A 192 1.99 -11.12 -18.85
CA ARG A 192 1.72 -10.47 -20.16
C ARG A 192 0.26 -10.13 -20.37
N GLU A 193 -0.64 -10.97 -19.84
CA GLU A 193 -2.08 -10.83 -20.00
C GLU A 193 -2.74 -10.01 -18.87
N SER A 194 -1.97 -9.59 -17.86
CA SER A 194 -2.49 -8.79 -16.75
C SER A 194 -2.59 -7.31 -17.16
N THR A 195 -3.82 -6.84 -17.36
CA THR A 195 -4.09 -5.42 -17.63
C THR A 195 -3.70 -4.56 -16.43
N GLU A 196 -4.08 -4.99 -15.21
CA GLU A 196 -3.73 -4.29 -13.96
C GLU A 196 -2.21 -4.16 -13.78
N PHE A 197 -1.43 -5.18 -14.19
CA PHE A 197 0.04 -5.07 -14.14
C PHE A 197 0.57 -4.10 -15.20
N SER A 198 -0.05 -4.05 -16.38
CA SER A 198 0.31 -3.10 -17.43
C SER A 198 0.04 -1.66 -16.98
N ASP A 199 -1.09 -1.41 -16.32
CA ASP A 199 -1.48 -0.09 -15.77
C ASP A 199 -0.50 0.32 -14.65
N PHE A 200 -0.17 -0.62 -13.76
CA PHE A 200 0.85 -0.43 -12.72
C PHE A 200 2.22 0.00 -13.29
N LEU A 201 2.65 -0.54 -14.43
CA LEU A 201 3.91 -0.13 -15.07
C LEU A 201 3.86 1.27 -15.68
N ARG A 202 2.68 1.71 -16.13
CA ARG A 202 2.47 3.07 -16.66
C ARG A 202 2.37 4.11 -15.55
N GLY A 203 2.18 3.69 -14.30
CA GLY A 203 1.96 4.57 -13.16
C GLY A 203 0.55 5.16 -13.13
N GLU A 204 -0.42 4.44 -13.72
CA GLU A 204 -1.84 4.78 -13.79
C GLU A 204 -2.63 4.19 -12.61
#